data_AF-A0A8T5UIF9-F1
#
_entry.id   AF-A0A8T5UIF9-F1
#
_cell.length_a   1.000
_cell.length_b   1.000
_cell.length_c   1.000
_cell.angle_alpha   90.00
_cell.angle_beta   90.00
_cell.angle_gamma   90.00
#
_symmetry.space_group_name_H-M   'P 1'
#
loop_
_entity.id
_entity.type
_entity.pdbx_description
1 polymer ?
#
loop_
_entity_poly.entity_id
_entity_poly.type
_entity_poly.pdbx_seq_one_letter_code
_entity_poly.pdbx_strand_id
1 'polypeptide(L)'
;MKIILRKQVRDILKILRDRKDTIIASDLANDLNIDYVVLMSAINDLISYELGGFKEEEINHISLNKEGLIYLKSGLPERQLLEVLIQQDIKEIQIDKFIELSKMEKPLFYIGLSNLKQHKWVAQSKASGESKIFLTAEEFPKTEVEQFLSVFNNKKVLNYSELSPDELTCIDILNKRKLINKTQKTQRIIYLTEKGKKLDLDEIEELKQVSKISSEMLSTGSWKDIELKSFDVTKPGPLLKAGKIHPIINLINEIREVFLSMGFTEIRGPIVESAFFNFDALYQPQDHPARELHDTFYLSNPKITKLPDKERVLAVKDTHENGGDSGSTGWRYEWNEDIAKKALLRTHTTATTIRKLAQYYLENDKKPIKVFSIDRVFRNEKVDKSHLAEFTQIEGIVIDDNVNLCDLIGLLSEFYRKLGFK
;
A
#
# COMPACT_ATOMS: atom_id res chain seq x y z
N MET A 1 -48.69 -16.28 25.31
CA MET A 1 -47.46 -15.61 25.78
C MET A 1 -47.47 -14.25 25.10
N LYS A 2 -47.62 -13.13 25.83
CA LYS A 2 -47.72 -11.80 25.22
C LYS A 2 -46.38 -11.48 24.54
N ILE A 3 -46.40 -11.24 23.23
CA ILE A 3 -45.22 -10.88 22.47
C ILE A 3 -45.13 -9.37 22.47
N ILE A 4 -44.02 -8.83 22.96
CA ILE A 4 -43.81 -7.39 23.02
C ILE A 4 -42.77 -7.05 21.94
N LEU A 5 -43.14 -6.24 20.95
CA LEU A 5 -42.24 -5.86 19.83
C LEU A 5 -42.14 -4.35 19.72
N ARG A 6 -40.97 -3.84 19.30
CA ARG A 6 -40.84 -2.44 18.91
C ARG A 6 -41.71 -2.16 17.69
N LYS A 7 -42.23 -0.94 17.57
CA LYS A 7 -43.05 -0.49 16.43
C LYS A 7 -42.48 -0.87 15.07
N GLN A 8 -41.20 -0.57 14.85
CA GLN A 8 -40.50 -0.89 13.59
C GLN A 8 -40.48 -2.39 13.30
N VAL A 9 -40.31 -3.25 14.32
CA VAL A 9 -40.30 -4.70 14.15
C VAL A 9 -41.70 -5.21 13.81
N ARG A 10 -42.74 -4.63 14.41
CA ARG A 10 -44.15 -4.91 14.09
C ARG A 10 -44.48 -4.52 12.65
N ASP A 11 -44.02 -3.35 12.19
CA ASP A 11 -44.25 -2.87 10.83
C ASP A 11 -43.55 -3.78 9.80
N ILE A 12 -42.29 -4.16 10.05
CA ILE A 12 -41.54 -5.10 9.19
C ILE A 12 -42.21 -6.47 9.15
N LEU A 13 -42.68 -6.99 10.29
CA LEU A 13 -43.41 -8.25 10.35
C LEU A 13 -44.70 -8.22 9.51
N LYS A 14 -45.44 -7.10 9.55
CA LYS A 14 -46.65 -6.90 8.74
C LYS A 14 -46.33 -6.94 7.24
N ILE A 15 -45.30 -6.21 6.81
CA ILE A 15 -44.89 -6.18 5.40
C ILE A 15 -44.39 -7.55 4.92
N LEU A 16 -43.65 -8.27 5.77
CA LEU A 16 -43.20 -9.64 5.47
C LEU A 16 -44.37 -10.64 5.41
N ARG A 17 -45.49 -10.40 6.09
CA ARG A 17 -46.69 -11.24 5.96
C ARG A 17 -47.43 -11.00 4.65
N ASP A 18 -47.50 -9.75 4.21
CA ASP A 18 -48.19 -9.37 2.97
C ASP A 18 -47.45 -9.90 1.72
N ARG A 19 -46.13 -10.05 1.81
CA ARG A 19 -45.28 -10.67 0.79
C ARG A 19 -45.14 -12.16 1.12
N LYS A 20 -45.95 -13.02 0.50
CA LYS A 20 -46.03 -14.48 0.78
C LYS A 20 -44.71 -15.28 0.68
N ASP A 21 -43.60 -14.67 0.23
CA ASP A 21 -42.32 -15.34 -0.08
C ASP A 21 -41.11 -14.72 0.63
N THR A 22 -40.01 -15.47 0.62
CA THR A 22 -38.69 -15.04 1.12
C THR A 22 -38.13 -13.88 0.31
N ILE A 23 -37.42 -12.94 0.96
CA ILE A 23 -36.90 -11.73 0.31
C ILE A 23 -35.43 -11.46 0.66
N ILE A 24 -34.67 -10.94 -0.30
CA ILE A 24 -33.28 -10.51 -0.07
C ILE A 24 -33.28 -9.27 0.84
N ALA A 25 -32.45 -9.30 1.89
CA ALA A 25 -32.39 -8.27 2.91
C ALA A 25 -32.02 -6.88 2.34
N SER A 26 -31.14 -6.82 1.33
CA SER A 26 -30.81 -5.54 0.67
C SER A 26 -32.01 -4.92 -0.03
N ASP A 27 -32.82 -5.76 -0.68
CA ASP A 27 -33.95 -5.30 -1.47
C ASP A 27 -35.08 -4.86 -0.55
N LEU A 28 -35.31 -5.61 0.54
CA LEU A 28 -36.23 -5.20 1.59
C LEU A 28 -35.81 -3.88 2.25
N ALA A 29 -34.51 -3.68 2.52
CA ALA A 29 -34.02 -2.42 3.10
C ALA A 29 -34.29 -1.23 2.16
N ASN A 30 -34.06 -1.41 0.86
CA ASN A 30 -34.33 -0.41 -0.17
C ASN A 30 -35.82 -0.13 -0.33
N ASP A 31 -36.66 -1.16 -0.41
CA ASP A 31 -38.11 -1.05 -0.55
C ASP A 31 -38.75 -0.30 0.63
N LEU A 32 -38.21 -0.50 1.83
CA LEU A 32 -38.66 0.17 3.05
C LEU A 32 -37.97 1.51 3.27
N ASN A 33 -36.98 1.86 2.45
CA ASN A 33 -36.13 3.05 2.61
C ASN A 33 -35.55 3.17 4.04
N ILE A 34 -35.05 2.05 4.58
CA ILE A 34 -34.41 1.99 5.90
C ILE A 34 -32.95 1.54 5.78
N ASP A 35 -32.14 1.93 6.77
CA ASP A 35 -30.76 1.47 6.85
C ASP A 35 -30.69 -0.06 7.05
N TYR A 36 -29.78 -0.72 6.32
CA TYR A 36 -29.61 -2.18 6.35
C TYR A 36 -29.33 -2.72 7.76
N VAL A 37 -28.58 -1.98 8.58
CA VAL A 37 -28.28 -2.36 9.97
C VAL A 37 -29.55 -2.32 10.82
N VAL A 38 -30.41 -1.34 10.59
CA VAL A 38 -31.71 -1.22 11.28
C VAL A 38 -32.61 -2.39 10.90
N LEU A 39 -32.71 -2.74 9.62
CA LEU A 39 -33.45 -3.91 9.17
C LEU A 39 -32.93 -5.19 9.84
N MET A 40 -31.62 -5.44 9.79
CA MET A 40 -31.04 -6.65 10.38
C MET A 40 -31.20 -6.71 11.89
N SER A 41 -31.20 -5.58 12.60
CA SER A 41 -31.55 -5.55 14.03
C SER A 41 -32.99 -5.99 14.25
N ALA A 42 -33.94 -5.56 13.42
CA ALA A 42 -35.33 -5.98 13.53
C ALA A 42 -35.52 -7.47 13.21
N ILE A 43 -34.80 -8.01 12.21
CA ILE A 43 -34.82 -9.45 11.92
C ILE A 43 -34.25 -10.27 13.09
N ASN A 44 -33.21 -9.81 13.78
CA ASN A 44 -32.70 -10.46 14.98
C ASN A 44 -33.70 -10.43 16.14
N ASP A 45 -34.46 -9.34 16.29
CA ASP A 45 -35.58 -9.29 17.24
C ASP A 45 -36.63 -10.37 16.87
N LEU A 46 -36.99 -10.53 15.58
CA LEU A 46 -37.90 -11.60 15.12
C LEU A 46 -37.36 -13.02 15.38
N ILE A 47 -36.04 -13.24 15.21
CA ILE A 47 -35.39 -14.52 15.51
C ILE A 47 -35.54 -14.87 17.00
N SER A 48 -35.37 -13.89 17.88
CA SER A 48 -35.45 -14.08 19.34
C SER A 48 -36.83 -14.56 19.81
N TYR A 49 -37.89 -14.21 19.06
CA TYR A 49 -39.26 -14.68 19.33
C TYR A 49 -39.70 -15.86 18.45
N GLU A 50 -38.78 -16.39 17.63
CA GLU A 50 -39.01 -17.47 16.65
C GLU A 50 -40.06 -17.11 15.59
N LEU A 51 -40.20 -15.83 15.25
CA LEU A 51 -41.20 -15.33 14.28
C LEU A 51 -40.63 -15.26 12.85
N GLY A 52 -39.32 -15.19 12.71
CA GLY A 52 -38.65 -15.12 11.41
C GLY A 52 -37.15 -15.42 11.53
N GLY A 53 -36.45 -15.34 10.41
CA GLY A 53 -35.02 -15.53 10.35
C GLY A 53 -34.45 -15.12 9.00
N PHE A 54 -33.17 -15.41 8.80
CA PHE A 54 -32.53 -15.27 7.51
C PHE A 54 -31.65 -16.48 7.20
N LYS A 55 -31.50 -16.79 5.92
CA LYS A 55 -30.51 -17.75 5.40
C LYS A 55 -29.43 -16.97 4.67
N GLU A 56 -28.19 -17.44 4.77
CA GLU A 56 -27.08 -16.88 4.01
C GLU A 56 -26.90 -17.69 2.73
N GLU A 57 -26.75 -16.99 1.62
CA GLU A 57 -26.42 -17.58 0.33
C GLU A 57 -25.19 -16.87 -0.22
N GLU A 58 -24.24 -17.65 -0.71
CA GLU A 58 -23.00 -17.12 -1.28
C GLU A 58 -23.16 -16.95 -2.78
N ILE A 59 -23.10 -15.71 -3.25
CA ILE A 59 -23.04 -15.41 -4.68
C ILE A 59 -21.60 -15.10 -5.07
N ASN A 60 -21.10 -15.87 -6.02
CA ASN A 60 -19.82 -15.63 -6.67
C ASN A 60 -20.03 -14.69 -7.86
N HIS A 61 -19.68 -13.43 -7.68
CA HIS A 61 -19.75 -12.42 -8.73
C HIS A 61 -18.46 -12.39 -9.54
N ILE A 62 -18.60 -12.23 -10.85
CA ILE A 62 -17.50 -12.07 -11.79
C ILE A 62 -17.61 -10.71 -12.47
N SER A 63 -16.50 -9.99 -12.54
CA SER A 63 -16.40 -8.71 -13.27
C SER A 63 -15.09 -8.64 -14.04
N LEU A 64 -15.02 -7.80 -15.08
CA LEU A 64 -13.77 -7.55 -15.78
C LEU A 64 -12.85 -6.63 -14.96
N ASN A 65 -11.55 -6.89 -15.01
CA ASN A 65 -10.56 -5.96 -14.46
C ASN A 65 -10.26 -4.82 -15.46
N LYS A 66 -9.31 -3.93 -15.10
CA LYS A 66 -8.96 -2.78 -15.96
C LYS A 66 -8.55 -3.19 -17.37
N GLU A 67 -7.75 -4.25 -17.49
CA GLU A 67 -7.27 -4.77 -18.77
C GLU A 67 -8.40 -5.42 -19.58
N GLY A 68 -9.24 -6.25 -18.95
CA GLY A 68 -10.42 -6.84 -19.57
C GLY A 68 -11.40 -5.79 -20.11
N LEU A 69 -11.57 -4.66 -19.40
CA LEU A 69 -12.39 -3.54 -19.87
C LEU A 69 -11.79 -2.79 -21.07
N ILE A 70 -10.46 -2.76 -21.19
CA ILE A 70 -9.78 -2.21 -22.37
C ILE A 70 -10.06 -3.13 -23.57
N TYR A 71 -9.85 -4.44 -23.42
CA TYR A 71 -10.09 -5.40 -24.50
C TYR A 71 -11.58 -5.54 -24.88
N LEU A 72 -12.50 -5.27 -23.96
CA LEU A 72 -13.92 -5.17 -24.30
C LEU A 72 -14.19 -4.07 -25.35
N LYS A 73 -13.41 -2.98 -25.32
CA LYS A 73 -13.54 -1.86 -26.26
C LYS A 73 -12.67 -2.01 -27.50
N SER A 74 -11.43 -2.42 -27.33
CA SER A 74 -10.42 -2.45 -28.40
C SER A 74 -10.22 -3.83 -29.03
N GLY A 75 -10.95 -4.86 -28.57
CA GLY A 75 -10.76 -6.25 -28.97
C GLY A 75 -9.61 -6.93 -28.23
N LEU A 76 -9.58 -8.27 -28.25
CA LEU A 76 -8.46 -9.05 -27.71
C LEU A 76 -7.18 -8.85 -28.55
N PRO A 77 -5.98 -9.11 -28.01
CA PRO A 77 -4.72 -8.89 -28.71
C PRO A 77 -4.63 -9.59 -30.07
N GLU A 78 -5.13 -10.83 -30.18
CA GLU A 78 -5.23 -11.56 -31.44
C GLU A 78 -6.09 -10.84 -32.50
N ARG A 79 -7.20 -10.22 -32.08
CA ARG A 79 -8.08 -9.48 -32.99
C ARG A 79 -7.45 -8.19 -33.46
N GLN A 80 -6.81 -7.46 -32.56
CA GLN A 80 -6.09 -6.23 -32.89
C GLN A 80 -4.97 -6.51 -33.91
N LEU A 81 -4.20 -7.59 -33.73
CA LEU A 81 -3.17 -8.00 -34.69
C LEU A 81 -3.75 -8.42 -36.03
N LEU A 82 -4.87 -9.15 -36.03
CA LEU A 82 -5.56 -9.54 -37.25
C LEU A 82 -6.09 -8.33 -38.03
N GLU A 83 -6.67 -7.34 -37.34
CA GLU A 83 -7.17 -6.11 -37.95
C GLU A 83 -6.05 -5.31 -38.62
N VAL A 84 -4.84 -5.28 -38.05
CA VAL A 84 -3.67 -4.65 -38.68
C VAL A 84 -3.33 -5.34 -40.02
N LEU A 85 -3.38 -6.66 -40.08
CA LEU A 85 -3.11 -7.42 -41.32
C LEU A 85 -4.19 -7.18 -42.37
N ILE A 86 -5.47 -7.16 -41.96
CA ILE A 86 -6.61 -6.96 -42.87
C ILE A 86 -6.66 -5.52 -43.39
N GLN A 87 -6.54 -4.51 -42.52
CA GLN A 87 -6.65 -3.10 -42.90
C GLN A 87 -5.56 -2.66 -43.88
N GLN A 88 -4.39 -3.29 -43.83
CA GLN A 88 -3.26 -2.99 -44.71
C GLN A 88 -3.11 -3.97 -45.88
N ASP A 89 -4.06 -4.90 -46.04
CA ASP A 89 -4.06 -5.95 -47.07
C ASP A 89 -2.74 -6.77 -47.11
N ILE A 90 -2.22 -7.11 -45.92
CA ILE A 90 -0.93 -7.78 -45.76
C ILE A 90 -1.14 -9.30 -45.64
N LYS A 91 -0.76 -10.03 -46.69
CA LYS A 91 -0.83 -11.50 -46.74
C LYS A 91 0.39 -12.19 -46.12
N GLU A 92 1.56 -11.55 -46.18
CA GLU A 92 2.78 -12.01 -45.53
C GLU A 92 3.54 -10.86 -44.86
N ILE A 93 4.09 -11.11 -43.67
CA ILE A 93 4.90 -10.12 -42.94
C ILE A 93 6.01 -10.78 -42.12
N GLN A 94 7.17 -10.13 -42.05
CA GLN A 94 8.25 -10.52 -41.14
C GLN A 94 7.88 -10.14 -39.70
N ILE A 95 8.22 -10.98 -38.72
CA ILE A 95 7.88 -10.74 -37.30
C ILE A 95 8.35 -9.37 -36.80
N ASP A 96 9.59 -8.95 -37.12
CA ASP A 96 10.14 -7.67 -36.65
C ASP A 96 9.34 -6.48 -37.19
N LYS A 97 9.03 -6.51 -38.49
CA LYS A 97 8.16 -5.51 -39.13
C LYS A 97 6.75 -5.55 -38.56
N PHE A 98 6.24 -6.73 -38.21
CA PHE A 98 4.90 -6.86 -37.65
C PHE A 98 4.81 -6.28 -36.24
N ILE A 99 5.84 -6.44 -35.42
CA ILE A 99 5.93 -5.80 -34.10
C ILE A 99 5.88 -4.28 -34.27
N GLU A 100 6.73 -3.72 -35.15
CA GLU A 100 6.77 -2.28 -35.43
C GLU A 100 5.42 -1.74 -35.92
N LEU A 101 4.78 -2.47 -36.83
CA LEU A 101 3.51 -2.07 -37.43
C LEU A 101 2.35 -2.13 -36.43
N SER A 102 2.32 -3.16 -35.58
CA SER A 102 1.28 -3.35 -34.56
C SER A 102 1.32 -2.30 -33.46
N LYS A 103 2.48 -1.66 -33.24
CA LYS A 103 2.75 -0.74 -32.11
C LYS A 103 2.44 -1.35 -30.74
N MET A 104 2.41 -2.68 -30.65
CA MET A 104 2.20 -3.40 -29.39
C MET A 104 3.51 -3.61 -28.64
N GLU A 105 3.43 -3.68 -27.32
CA GLU A 105 4.55 -4.16 -26.52
C GLU A 105 4.88 -5.61 -26.88
N LYS A 106 6.16 -5.95 -26.94
CA LYS A 106 6.63 -7.29 -27.35
C LYS A 106 5.94 -8.45 -26.60
N PRO A 107 5.74 -8.42 -25.27
CA PRO A 107 5.04 -9.49 -24.57
C PRO A 107 3.61 -9.69 -25.05
N LEU A 108 2.87 -8.60 -25.23
CA LEU A 108 1.48 -8.63 -25.68
C LEU A 108 1.36 -9.10 -27.13
N PHE A 109 2.29 -8.65 -27.98
CA PHE A 109 2.40 -9.09 -29.37
C PHE A 109 2.54 -10.60 -29.48
N TYR A 110 3.46 -11.22 -28.72
CA TYR A 110 3.65 -12.67 -28.78
C TYR A 110 2.45 -13.46 -28.24
N ILE A 111 1.74 -12.93 -27.23
CA ILE A 111 0.49 -13.51 -26.74
C ILE A 111 -0.57 -13.51 -27.85
N GLY A 112 -0.80 -12.36 -28.49
CA GLY A 112 -1.74 -12.24 -29.61
C GLY A 112 -1.36 -13.14 -30.78
N LEU A 113 -0.07 -13.19 -31.14
CA LEU A 113 0.44 -14.04 -32.21
C LEU A 113 0.26 -15.54 -31.92
N SER A 114 0.41 -15.95 -30.66
CA SER A 114 0.16 -17.34 -30.24
C SER A 114 -1.31 -17.71 -30.41
N ASN A 115 -2.23 -16.83 -29.99
CA ASN A 115 -3.67 -17.05 -30.13
C ASN A 115 -4.11 -17.06 -31.61
N LEU A 116 -3.58 -16.15 -32.43
CA LEU A 116 -3.78 -16.14 -33.89
C LEU A 116 -3.47 -17.49 -34.55
N LYS A 117 -2.35 -18.13 -34.13
CA LYS A 117 -1.96 -19.47 -34.60
C LYS A 117 -2.89 -20.55 -34.07
N GLN A 118 -3.30 -20.46 -32.81
CA GLN A 118 -4.23 -21.41 -32.20
C GLN A 118 -5.58 -21.42 -32.93
N HIS A 119 -6.04 -20.26 -33.40
CA HIS A 119 -7.23 -20.12 -34.24
C HIS A 119 -7.01 -20.49 -35.72
N LYS A 120 -5.79 -20.87 -36.10
CA LYS A 120 -5.38 -21.20 -37.48
C LYS A 120 -5.62 -20.07 -38.48
N TRP A 121 -5.64 -18.83 -38.01
CA TRP A 121 -5.74 -17.64 -38.88
C TRP A 121 -4.41 -17.28 -39.51
N VAL A 122 -3.30 -17.64 -38.85
CA VAL A 122 -1.95 -17.44 -39.36
C VAL A 122 -1.07 -18.68 -39.21
N ALA A 123 -0.10 -18.82 -40.11
CA ALA A 123 1.01 -19.78 -40.01
C ALA A 123 2.36 -19.05 -39.99
N GLN A 124 3.39 -19.70 -39.43
CA GLN A 124 4.77 -19.17 -39.40
C GLN A 124 5.68 -20.08 -40.21
N SER A 125 6.51 -19.50 -41.08
CA SER A 125 7.58 -20.22 -41.79
C SER A 125 8.96 -19.62 -41.47
N LYS A 126 9.98 -20.47 -41.48
CA LYS A 126 11.40 -20.12 -41.33
C LYS A 126 12.25 -20.58 -42.52
N ALA A 127 11.63 -20.97 -43.63
CA ALA A 127 12.32 -21.58 -44.77
C ALA A 127 13.36 -20.64 -45.44
N SER A 128 13.19 -19.32 -45.33
CA SER A 128 14.05 -18.31 -45.95
C SER A 128 15.10 -17.70 -45.00
N GLY A 129 15.38 -18.33 -43.85
CA GLY A 129 16.30 -17.80 -42.82
C GLY A 129 15.68 -16.72 -41.91
N GLU A 130 14.69 -15.98 -42.40
CA GLU A 130 13.88 -15.03 -41.64
C GLU A 130 12.53 -15.63 -41.25
N SER A 131 12.02 -15.24 -40.08
CA SER A 131 10.72 -15.72 -39.63
C SER A 131 9.57 -14.85 -40.16
N LYS A 132 8.75 -15.44 -41.03
CA LYS A 132 7.57 -14.79 -41.63
C LYS A 132 6.26 -15.38 -41.10
N ILE A 133 5.23 -14.54 -41.06
CA ILE A 133 3.83 -14.88 -40.72
C ILE A 133 2.98 -14.75 -41.99
N PHE A 134 2.11 -15.73 -42.24
CA PHE A 134 1.23 -15.82 -43.41
C PHE A 134 -0.21 -15.93 -42.94
N LEU A 135 -1.13 -15.20 -43.57
CA LEU A 135 -2.57 -15.44 -43.40
C LEU A 135 -2.94 -16.77 -44.06
N THR A 136 -3.65 -17.63 -43.33
CA THR A 136 -4.04 -18.98 -43.80
C THR A 136 -5.54 -19.19 -43.94
N ALA A 137 -6.35 -18.30 -43.36
CA ALA A 137 -7.81 -18.33 -43.47
C ALA A 137 -8.30 -17.20 -44.38
N GLU A 138 -9.42 -17.44 -45.07
CA GLU A 138 -10.12 -16.44 -45.87
C GLU A 138 -11.21 -15.72 -45.05
N GLU A 139 -11.71 -16.36 -44.00
CA GLU A 139 -12.71 -15.83 -43.09
C GLU A 139 -12.22 -15.83 -41.64
N PHE A 140 -12.57 -14.78 -40.89
CA PHE A 140 -12.12 -14.57 -39.51
C PHE A 140 -13.27 -14.29 -38.54
N PRO A 141 -14.14 -15.30 -38.27
CA PRO A 141 -15.29 -15.12 -37.38
C PRO A 141 -14.87 -14.71 -35.97
N LYS A 142 -15.78 -14.06 -35.22
CA LYS A 142 -15.55 -13.79 -33.79
C LYS A 142 -15.50 -15.10 -33.02
N THR A 143 -14.45 -15.27 -32.22
CA THR A 143 -14.29 -16.44 -31.34
C THR A 143 -15.36 -16.45 -30.26
N GLU A 144 -15.65 -17.63 -29.69
CA GLU A 144 -16.58 -17.78 -28.58
C GLU A 144 -16.23 -16.88 -27.40
N VAL A 145 -14.92 -16.71 -27.10
CA VAL A 145 -14.44 -15.82 -26.04
C VAL A 145 -14.72 -14.35 -26.35
N GLU A 146 -14.56 -13.91 -27.60
CA GLU A 146 -14.90 -12.54 -28.02
C GLU A 146 -16.41 -12.28 -27.97
N GLN A 147 -17.21 -13.28 -28.37
CA GLN A 147 -18.66 -13.20 -28.30
C GLN A 147 -19.12 -13.14 -26.83
N PHE A 148 -18.56 -13.98 -25.97
CA PHE A 148 -18.86 -13.98 -24.54
C PHE A 148 -18.40 -12.68 -23.85
N LEU A 149 -17.24 -12.13 -24.21
CA LEU A 149 -16.76 -10.86 -23.66
C LEU A 149 -17.80 -9.74 -23.86
N SER A 150 -18.54 -9.75 -24.98
CA SER A 150 -19.58 -8.77 -25.26
C SER A 150 -20.77 -8.78 -24.28
N VAL A 151 -21.00 -9.87 -23.53
CA VAL A 151 -22.01 -9.95 -22.48
C VAL A 151 -21.77 -8.89 -21.40
N PHE A 152 -20.50 -8.55 -21.13
CA PHE A 152 -20.12 -7.53 -20.16
C PHE A 152 -20.47 -6.09 -20.57
N ASN A 153 -20.88 -5.85 -21.83
CA ASN A 153 -21.42 -4.55 -22.24
C ASN A 153 -22.78 -4.26 -21.61
N ASN A 154 -23.62 -5.30 -21.46
CA ASN A 154 -24.98 -5.18 -20.93
C ASN A 154 -25.04 -5.48 -19.44
N LYS A 155 -24.25 -6.47 -18.97
CA LYS A 155 -24.19 -6.86 -17.56
C LYS A 155 -22.76 -6.69 -17.03
N LYS A 156 -22.52 -5.62 -16.25
CA LYS A 156 -21.20 -5.32 -15.68
C LYS A 156 -20.70 -6.41 -14.72
N VAL A 157 -21.61 -7.15 -14.12
CA VAL A 157 -21.33 -8.22 -13.16
C VAL A 157 -22.17 -9.43 -13.52
N LEU A 158 -21.56 -10.61 -13.52
CA LEU A 158 -22.20 -11.90 -13.77
C LEU A 158 -22.21 -12.75 -12.51
N ASN A 159 -23.28 -13.51 -12.30
CA ASN A 159 -23.36 -14.54 -11.26
C ASN A 159 -22.79 -15.85 -11.80
N TYR A 160 -21.72 -16.36 -11.18
CA TYR A 160 -21.07 -17.61 -11.58
C TYR A 160 -22.04 -18.80 -11.63
N SER A 161 -23.01 -18.85 -10.71
CA SER A 161 -23.94 -19.98 -10.57
C SER A 161 -25.02 -20.02 -11.65
N GLU A 162 -25.19 -18.94 -12.41
CA GLU A 162 -26.19 -18.82 -13.48
C GLU A 162 -25.61 -19.05 -14.88
N LEU A 163 -24.31 -19.30 -14.99
CA LEU A 163 -23.62 -19.44 -16.27
C LEU A 163 -23.80 -20.84 -16.86
N SER A 164 -23.96 -20.91 -18.18
CA SER A 164 -23.99 -22.18 -18.92
C SER A 164 -22.60 -22.84 -18.95
N PRO A 165 -22.49 -24.16 -19.26
CA PRO A 165 -21.20 -24.84 -19.39
C PRO A 165 -20.23 -24.17 -20.39
N ASP A 166 -20.75 -23.63 -21.48
CA ASP A 166 -19.96 -22.96 -22.51
C ASP A 166 -19.43 -21.60 -22.02
N GLU A 167 -20.26 -20.87 -21.28
CA GLU A 167 -19.88 -19.60 -20.64
C GLU A 167 -18.82 -19.81 -19.54
N LEU A 168 -18.92 -20.90 -18.77
CA LEU A 168 -17.91 -21.27 -17.77
C LEU A 168 -16.56 -21.56 -18.43
N THR A 169 -16.56 -22.23 -19.58
CA THR A 169 -15.33 -22.47 -20.36
C THR A 169 -14.70 -21.15 -20.82
N CYS A 170 -15.51 -20.19 -21.27
CA CYS A 170 -15.05 -18.85 -21.62
C CYS A 170 -14.47 -18.09 -20.41
N ILE A 171 -15.14 -18.17 -19.26
CA ILE A 171 -14.67 -17.59 -17.99
C ILE A 171 -13.32 -18.18 -17.58
N ASP A 172 -13.12 -19.49 -17.72
CA ASP A 172 -11.86 -20.14 -17.38
C ASP A 172 -10.71 -19.65 -18.27
N ILE A 173 -10.98 -19.40 -19.55
CA ILE A 173 -10.01 -18.81 -20.47
C ILE A 173 -9.68 -17.37 -20.04
N LEU A 174 -10.69 -16.54 -19.76
CA LEU A 174 -10.50 -15.17 -19.29
C LEU A 174 -9.76 -15.12 -17.93
N ASN A 175 -10.01 -16.09 -17.05
CA ASN A 175 -9.33 -16.21 -15.76
C ASN A 175 -7.86 -16.61 -15.92
N LYS A 176 -7.55 -17.58 -16.80
CA LYS A 176 -6.16 -17.94 -17.14
C LYS A 176 -5.40 -16.75 -17.73
N ARG A 177 -6.09 -15.91 -18.50
CA ARG A 177 -5.56 -14.64 -19.04
C ARG A 177 -5.54 -13.49 -18.02
N LYS A 178 -5.99 -13.73 -16.78
CA LYS A 178 -6.06 -12.74 -15.69
C LYS A 178 -6.87 -11.49 -16.06
N LEU A 179 -7.98 -11.64 -16.79
CA LEU A 179 -8.82 -10.52 -17.26
C LEU A 179 -10.06 -10.27 -16.39
N ILE A 180 -10.31 -11.11 -15.38
CA ILE A 180 -11.47 -11.05 -14.51
C ILE A 180 -11.08 -10.91 -13.03
N ASN A 181 -11.98 -10.30 -12.26
CA ASN A 181 -12.00 -10.31 -10.81
C ASN A 181 -13.14 -11.21 -10.35
N LYS A 182 -12.86 -12.08 -9.38
CA LYS A 182 -13.87 -12.90 -8.70
C LYS A 182 -14.10 -12.31 -7.30
N THR A 183 -15.34 -11.99 -6.98
CA THR A 183 -15.72 -11.46 -5.67
C THR A 183 -16.84 -12.30 -5.10
N GLN A 184 -16.62 -12.87 -3.93
CA GLN A 184 -17.65 -13.59 -3.18
C GLN A 184 -18.46 -12.57 -2.37
N LYS A 185 -19.78 -12.60 -2.52
CA LYS A 185 -20.70 -11.75 -1.77
C LYS A 185 -21.74 -12.63 -1.10
N THR A 186 -21.82 -12.55 0.23
CA THR A 186 -22.88 -13.20 0.99
C THR A 186 -24.14 -12.34 0.93
N GLN A 187 -25.23 -12.90 0.46
CA GLN A 187 -26.56 -12.31 0.56
C GLN A 187 -27.37 -12.98 1.66
N ARG A 188 -28.28 -12.23 2.28
CA ARG A 188 -29.17 -12.74 3.33
C ARG A 188 -30.60 -12.76 2.83
N ILE A 189 -31.22 -13.93 2.84
CA ILE A 189 -32.61 -14.14 2.45
C ILE A 189 -33.45 -14.24 3.73
N ILE A 190 -34.32 -13.26 3.95
CA ILE A 190 -35.22 -13.17 5.09
C ILE A 190 -36.44 -14.05 4.85
N TYR A 191 -36.89 -14.77 5.89
CA TYR A 191 -38.08 -15.61 5.87
C TYR A 191 -38.88 -15.47 7.17
N LEU A 192 -40.19 -15.72 7.11
CA LEU A 192 -41.05 -15.87 8.28
C LEU A 192 -41.23 -17.35 8.63
N THR A 193 -41.26 -17.65 9.92
CA THR A 193 -41.65 -18.99 10.42
C THR A 193 -43.17 -19.16 10.35
N GLU A 194 -43.67 -20.38 10.46
CA GLU A 194 -45.11 -20.64 10.54
C GLU A 194 -45.77 -19.92 11.74
N LYS A 195 -45.02 -19.75 12.83
CA LYS A 195 -45.43 -18.96 14.00
C LYS A 195 -45.57 -17.47 13.65
N GLY A 196 -44.59 -16.89 12.95
CA GLY A 196 -44.66 -15.49 12.49
C GLY A 196 -45.76 -15.22 11.48
N LYS A 197 -46.08 -16.19 10.60
CA LYS A 197 -47.19 -16.06 9.63
C LYS A 197 -48.57 -16.08 10.30
N LYS A 198 -48.75 -16.88 11.36
CA LYS A 198 -50.03 -17.11 12.04
C LYS A 198 -50.29 -16.18 13.23
N LEU A 199 -49.29 -15.42 13.67
CA LEU A 199 -49.41 -14.53 14.82
C LEU A 199 -50.43 -13.40 14.56
N ASP A 200 -51.36 -13.19 15.49
CA ASP A 200 -52.27 -12.05 15.45
C ASP A 200 -51.53 -10.75 15.82
N LEU A 201 -51.65 -9.72 14.98
CA LEU A 201 -50.94 -8.45 15.18
C LEU A 201 -51.52 -7.64 16.34
N ASP A 202 -52.72 -7.97 16.81
CA ASP A 202 -53.39 -7.33 17.94
C ASP A 202 -52.97 -7.92 19.31
N GLU A 203 -52.32 -9.08 19.32
CA GLU A 203 -51.70 -9.67 20.51
C GLU A 203 -50.31 -9.08 20.83
N ILE A 204 -49.82 -8.17 19.97
CA ILE A 204 -48.49 -7.57 20.09
C ILE A 204 -48.60 -6.26 20.87
N GLU A 205 -48.13 -6.26 22.12
CA GLU A 205 -47.95 -5.01 22.88
C GLU A 205 -46.74 -4.24 22.34
N GLU A 206 -46.92 -2.94 22.09
CA GLU A 206 -45.83 -2.09 21.60
C GLU A 206 -44.81 -1.85 22.70
N LEU A 207 -43.57 -2.28 22.46
CA LEU A 207 -42.48 -2.15 23.41
C LEU A 207 -42.04 -0.68 23.48
N LYS A 208 -42.58 0.06 24.46
CA LYS A 208 -42.13 1.41 24.82
C LYS A 208 -40.80 1.32 25.57
N GLN A 209 -39.72 0.90 24.89
CA GLN A 209 -38.37 1.03 25.42
C GLN A 209 -37.63 2.15 24.70
N VAL A 210 -36.95 2.98 25.48
CA VAL A 210 -36.06 4.03 24.97
C VAL A 210 -34.62 3.67 25.28
N SER A 211 -33.73 3.80 24.29
CA SER A 211 -32.29 3.58 24.45
C SER A 211 -31.54 4.82 24.96
N LYS A 212 -32.12 6.01 24.77
CA LYS A 212 -31.53 7.29 25.15
C LYS A 212 -32.62 8.23 25.64
N ILE A 213 -32.39 8.85 26.79
CA ILE A 213 -33.25 9.89 27.34
C ILE A 213 -33.02 11.18 26.54
N SER A 214 -34.09 11.81 26.06
CA SER A 214 -34.02 13.12 25.40
C SER A 214 -34.19 14.28 26.39
N SER A 215 -33.77 15.48 25.99
CA SER A 215 -33.95 16.70 26.78
C SER A 215 -35.42 17.00 27.09
N GLU A 216 -36.31 16.72 26.14
CA GLU A 216 -37.76 16.90 26.28
C GLU A 216 -38.37 15.92 27.30
N MET A 217 -37.92 14.66 27.28
CA MET A 217 -38.34 13.65 28.27
C MET A 217 -37.92 14.06 29.68
N LEU A 218 -36.70 14.59 29.84
CA LEU A 218 -36.23 15.14 31.12
C LEU A 218 -37.10 16.30 31.61
N SER A 219 -37.47 17.22 30.71
CA SER A 219 -38.28 18.39 31.06
C SER A 219 -39.73 18.06 31.44
N THR A 220 -40.33 17.07 30.76
CA THR A 220 -41.73 16.66 30.97
C THR A 220 -41.89 15.59 32.05
N GLY A 221 -40.79 14.95 32.47
CA GLY A 221 -40.79 13.85 33.44
C GLY A 221 -41.27 12.51 32.87
N SER A 222 -41.59 12.45 31.56
CA SER A 222 -42.12 11.27 30.90
C SER A 222 -41.18 10.06 30.94
N TRP A 223 -39.86 10.27 31.12
CA TRP A 223 -38.85 9.22 31.25
C TRP A 223 -39.09 8.25 32.42
N LYS A 224 -39.90 8.63 33.43
CA LYS A 224 -40.24 7.80 34.59
C LYS A 224 -41.22 6.67 34.25
N ASP A 225 -42.02 6.86 33.21
CA ASP A 225 -43.10 5.94 32.82
C ASP A 225 -42.67 5.00 31.66
N ILE A 226 -41.38 5.04 31.29
CA ILE A 226 -40.82 4.30 30.15
C ILE A 226 -39.73 3.35 30.65
N GLU A 227 -39.68 2.15 30.09
CA GLU A 227 -38.62 1.21 30.42
C GLU A 227 -37.35 1.58 29.64
N LEU A 228 -36.22 1.76 30.34
CA LEU A 228 -34.94 2.06 29.71
C LEU A 228 -34.25 0.77 29.29
N LYS A 229 -33.81 0.70 28.04
CA LYS A 229 -33.01 -0.44 27.57
C LYS A 229 -31.69 -0.49 28.34
N SER A 230 -31.34 -1.66 28.88
CA SER A 230 -30.06 -1.86 29.56
C SER A 230 -28.88 -1.62 28.61
N PHE A 231 -27.87 -0.89 29.10
CA PHE A 231 -26.65 -0.61 28.35
C PHE A 231 -25.67 -1.78 28.52
N ASP A 232 -25.33 -2.43 27.41
CA ASP A 232 -24.37 -3.52 27.38
C ASP A 232 -22.93 -2.99 27.46
N VAL A 233 -22.35 -3.03 28.65
CA VAL A 233 -20.98 -2.57 28.94
C VAL A 233 -19.89 -3.46 28.33
N THR A 234 -20.25 -4.63 27.80
CA THR A 234 -19.28 -5.55 27.18
C THR A 234 -19.01 -5.21 25.72
N LYS A 235 -19.91 -4.45 25.08
CA LYS A 235 -19.76 -4.05 23.69
C LYS A 235 -18.70 -2.95 23.55
N PRO A 236 -17.83 -3.04 22.53
CA PRO A 236 -16.90 -1.96 22.25
C PRO A 236 -17.69 -0.67 21.96
N GLY A 237 -17.28 0.41 22.63
CA GLY A 237 -17.83 1.73 22.40
C GLY A 237 -17.55 2.23 20.97
N PRO A 238 -18.15 3.36 20.59
CA PRO A 238 -17.86 3.96 19.29
C PRO A 238 -16.38 4.28 19.15
N LEU A 239 -15.80 3.93 17.99
CA LEU A 239 -14.42 4.25 17.68
C LEU A 239 -14.23 5.77 17.63
N LEU A 240 -13.41 6.28 18.54
CA LEU A 240 -12.99 7.68 18.53
C LEU A 240 -12.02 7.89 17.36
N LYS A 241 -12.43 8.74 16.41
CA LYS A 241 -11.58 9.17 15.29
C LYS A 241 -10.68 10.30 15.75
N ALA A 242 -9.60 9.96 16.46
CA ALA A 242 -8.55 10.90 16.85
C ALA A 242 -7.36 10.85 15.87
N GLY A 243 -6.64 11.97 15.76
CA GLY A 243 -5.37 12.01 15.04
C GLY A 243 -4.35 11.08 15.72
N LYS A 244 -3.55 10.37 14.91
CA LYS A 244 -2.52 9.46 15.40
C LYS A 244 -1.15 9.90 14.91
N ILE A 245 -0.15 9.87 15.78
CA ILE A 245 1.25 10.08 15.42
C ILE A 245 1.80 8.78 14.83
N HIS A 246 2.62 8.87 13.80
CA HIS A 246 3.27 7.71 13.22
C HIS A 246 4.20 7.05 14.28
N PRO A 247 4.15 5.71 14.48
CA PRO A 247 4.91 5.05 15.55
C PRO A 247 6.42 5.36 15.55
N ILE A 248 7.05 5.42 14.37
CA ILE A 248 8.47 5.80 14.24
C ILE A 248 8.72 7.24 14.72
N ILE A 249 7.80 8.17 14.47
CA ILE A 249 7.94 9.55 14.95
C ILE A 249 7.82 9.60 16.48
N ASN A 250 6.96 8.78 17.06
CA ASN A 250 6.87 8.66 18.52
C ASN A 250 8.19 8.17 19.12
N LEU A 251 8.79 7.11 18.54
CA LEU A 251 10.10 6.59 18.96
C LEU A 251 11.23 7.62 18.77
N ILE A 252 11.25 8.33 17.63
CA ILE A 252 12.21 9.41 17.38
C ILE A 252 12.11 10.49 18.47
N ASN A 253 10.88 10.87 18.85
CA ASN A 253 10.66 11.87 19.89
C ASN A 253 11.15 11.36 21.26
N GLU A 254 10.88 10.11 21.60
CA GLU A 254 11.37 9.48 22.84
C GLU A 254 12.90 9.50 22.91
N ILE A 255 13.57 9.07 21.83
CA ILE A 255 15.04 9.07 21.76
C ILE A 255 15.60 10.49 21.81
N ARG A 256 14.93 11.46 21.16
CA ARG A 256 15.29 12.89 21.23
C ARG A 256 15.26 13.38 22.68
N GLU A 257 14.19 13.09 23.42
CA GLU A 257 14.07 13.48 24.84
C GLU A 257 15.19 12.86 25.70
N VAL A 258 15.59 11.62 25.42
CA VAL A 258 16.73 10.99 26.12
C VAL A 258 18.01 11.80 25.92
N PHE A 259 18.38 12.12 24.67
CA PHE A 259 19.58 12.93 24.38
C PHE A 259 19.53 14.31 25.03
N LEU A 260 18.39 15.01 24.91
CA LEU A 260 18.19 16.33 25.52
C LEU A 260 18.36 16.25 27.04
N SER A 261 17.79 15.22 27.69
CA SER A 261 17.93 15.02 29.14
C SER A 261 19.37 14.72 29.59
N MET A 262 20.22 14.25 28.68
CA MET A 262 21.65 13.99 28.92
C MET A 262 22.54 15.22 28.60
N GLY A 263 21.93 16.33 28.22
CA GLY A 263 22.61 17.59 27.90
C GLY A 263 23.22 17.64 26.50
N PHE A 264 22.74 16.82 25.56
CA PHE A 264 23.14 16.90 24.16
C PHE A 264 22.32 17.96 23.41
N THR A 265 22.92 18.59 22.41
CA THR A 265 22.27 19.57 21.52
C THR A 265 21.96 18.94 20.16
N GLU A 266 20.74 19.09 19.65
CA GLU A 266 20.36 18.54 18.33
C GLU A 266 21.05 19.32 17.22
N ILE A 267 21.73 18.61 16.31
CA ILE A 267 22.32 19.17 15.09
C ILE A 267 21.63 18.62 13.85
N ARG A 268 21.68 19.40 12.76
CA ARG A 268 21.14 19.03 11.46
C ARG A 268 22.11 19.39 10.34
N GLY A 269 22.03 18.64 9.26
CA GLY A 269 22.86 18.79 8.07
C GLY A 269 22.05 18.53 6.80
N PRO A 270 22.65 18.81 5.63
CA PRO A 270 21.98 18.59 4.35
C PRO A 270 21.82 17.10 4.05
N ILE A 271 20.78 16.74 3.29
CA ILE A 271 20.59 15.38 2.77
C ILE A 271 21.60 15.08 1.66
N VAL A 272 21.84 16.06 0.79
CA VAL A 272 22.86 16.00 -0.24
C VAL A 272 24.18 16.46 0.38
N GLU A 273 25.18 15.59 0.34
CA GLU A 273 26.48 15.82 0.96
C GLU A 273 27.60 15.67 -0.07
N SER A 274 28.75 16.28 0.21
CA SER A 274 29.96 16.08 -0.57
C SER A 274 30.62 14.76 -0.19
N ALA A 275 31.25 14.07 -1.14
CA ALA A 275 32.10 12.91 -0.84
C ALA A 275 33.23 13.26 0.15
N PHE A 276 33.65 14.53 0.16
CA PHE A 276 34.54 15.09 1.16
C PHE A 276 33.99 14.95 2.59
N PHE A 277 32.83 15.52 2.90
CA PHE A 277 32.28 15.47 4.27
C PHE A 277 31.74 14.10 4.64
N ASN A 278 31.21 13.36 3.67
CA ASN A 278 30.67 12.03 3.92
C ASN A 278 31.75 10.95 4.07
N PHE A 279 32.95 11.15 3.54
CA PHE A 279 34.00 10.13 3.60
C PHE A 279 35.39 10.69 3.94
N ASP A 280 35.92 11.61 3.13
CA ASP A 280 37.33 12.00 3.23
C ASP A 280 37.64 12.68 4.59
N ALA A 281 36.74 13.55 5.06
CA ALA A 281 36.87 14.24 6.34
C ALA A 281 36.72 13.31 7.56
N LEU A 282 36.21 12.09 7.35
CA LEU A 282 36.15 11.02 8.36
C LEU A 282 37.38 10.11 8.31
N TYR A 283 38.40 10.49 7.52
CA TYR A 283 39.61 9.69 7.30
C TYR A 283 39.35 8.32 6.63
N GLN A 284 38.24 8.20 5.88
CA GLN A 284 37.96 7.01 5.08
C GLN A 284 38.62 7.10 3.71
N PRO A 285 39.46 6.12 3.29
CA PRO A 285 40.26 6.23 2.08
C PRO A 285 39.42 6.22 0.80
N GLN A 286 39.95 6.78 -0.29
CA GLN A 286 39.15 7.04 -1.48
C GLN A 286 38.77 5.78 -2.28
N ASP A 287 39.51 4.69 -2.13
CA ASP A 287 39.31 3.36 -2.73
C ASP A 287 38.44 2.43 -1.87
N HIS A 288 37.86 2.94 -0.77
CA HIS A 288 37.06 2.14 0.13
C HIS A 288 35.77 1.62 -0.56
N PRO A 289 35.42 0.31 -0.43
CA PRO A 289 34.26 -0.30 -1.09
C PRO A 289 32.93 0.45 -0.88
N ALA A 290 32.66 0.91 0.34
CA ALA A 290 31.45 1.67 0.65
C ALA A 290 31.25 2.96 -0.20
N ARG A 291 32.29 3.46 -0.88
CA ARG A 291 32.21 4.63 -1.78
C ARG A 291 31.82 4.25 -3.20
N GLU A 292 31.68 2.97 -3.51
CA GLU A 292 31.32 2.48 -4.83
C GLU A 292 29.86 2.78 -5.18
N LEU A 293 29.56 2.79 -6.48
CA LEU A 293 28.20 3.05 -6.99
C LEU A 293 27.18 2.03 -6.49
N HIS A 294 27.62 0.82 -6.13
CA HIS A 294 26.75 -0.24 -5.63
C HIS A 294 26.39 -0.06 -4.15
N ASP A 295 27.09 0.79 -3.39
CA ASP A 295 26.82 1.04 -1.96
C ASP A 295 26.29 2.45 -1.71
N THR A 296 26.66 3.42 -2.57
CA THR A 296 26.34 4.85 -2.38
C THR A 296 25.56 5.43 -3.55
N PHE A 297 24.51 6.19 -3.24
CA PHE A 297 23.76 6.97 -4.23
C PHE A 297 24.46 8.29 -4.57
N TYR A 298 25.25 8.28 -5.65
CA TYR A 298 25.78 9.50 -6.25
C TYR A 298 24.73 10.21 -7.10
N LEU A 299 24.79 11.54 -7.13
CA LEU A 299 23.82 12.36 -7.84
C LEU A 299 24.25 12.64 -9.28
N SER A 300 23.29 12.53 -10.19
CA SER A 300 23.44 12.97 -11.58
C SER A 300 23.26 14.48 -11.73
N ASN A 301 22.51 15.12 -10.82
CA ASN A 301 22.30 16.56 -10.75
C ASN A 301 21.92 17.00 -9.32
N PRO A 302 22.74 17.83 -8.64
CA PRO A 302 24.07 18.30 -9.06
C PRO A 302 25.08 17.13 -9.03
N LYS A 303 26.06 17.11 -9.96
CA LYS A 303 27.14 16.09 -9.94
C LYS A 303 28.24 16.41 -8.93
N ILE A 304 28.46 17.69 -8.70
CA ILE A 304 29.55 18.21 -7.86
C ILE A 304 28.99 19.17 -6.83
N THR A 305 29.66 19.23 -5.69
CA THR A 305 29.38 20.12 -4.57
C THR A 305 30.55 21.08 -4.36
N LYS A 306 30.30 22.15 -3.59
CA LYS A 306 31.35 23.06 -3.16
C LYS A 306 32.06 22.49 -1.93
N LEU A 307 33.37 22.36 -2.01
CA LEU A 307 34.23 21.98 -0.88
C LEU A 307 34.33 23.12 0.15
N PRO A 308 34.73 22.82 1.40
CA PRO A 308 35.02 23.86 2.40
C PRO A 308 36.23 24.72 2.00
N ASP A 309 36.70 25.58 2.93
CA ASP A 309 37.91 26.36 2.73
C ASP A 309 39.11 25.48 2.32
N LYS A 310 40.00 26.09 1.54
CA LYS A 310 41.15 25.40 0.93
C LYS A 310 42.10 24.83 1.98
N GLU A 311 42.27 25.52 3.11
CA GLU A 311 43.16 25.08 4.19
C GLU A 311 42.69 23.72 4.74
N ARG A 312 41.40 23.56 5.01
CA ARG A 312 40.86 22.27 5.46
C ARG A 312 40.97 21.17 4.41
N VAL A 313 40.74 21.49 3.14
CA VAL A 313 40.89 20.50 2.05
C VAL A 313 42.34 20.02 1.95
N LEU A 314 43.31 20.95 2.05
CA LEU A 314 44.74 20.62 2.06
C LEU A 314 45.12 19.80 3.30
N ALA A 315 44.64 20.17 4.49
CA ALA A 315 44.90 19.40 5.70
C ALA A 315 44.38 17.96 5.60
N VAL A 316 43.18 17.75 5.05
CA VAL A 316 42.65 16.40 4.81
C VAL A 316 43.48 15.67 3.77
N LYS A 317 43.83 16.33 2.67
CA LYS A 317 44.73 15.76 1.65
C LYS A 317 46.04 15.29 2.27
N ASP A 318 46.77 16.16 2.95
CA ASP A 318 48.07 15.85 3.57
C ASP A 318 47.93 14.69 4.57
N THR A 319 46.88 14.73 5.40
CA THR A 319 46.58 13.64 6.35
C THR A 319 46.37 12.30 5.65
N HIS A 320 45.66 12.27 4.52
CA HIS A 320 45.44 11.05 3.74
C HIS A 320 46.69 10.57 3.02
N GLU A 321 47.48 11.47 2.42
CA GLU A 321 48.64 11.08 1.62
C GLU A 321 49.83 10.67 2.49
N ASN A 322 50.15 11.47 3.51
CA ASN A 322 51.39 11.34 4.29
C ASN A 322 51.20 11.39 5.82
N GLY A 323 49.97 11.57 6.30
CA GLY A 323 49.64 11.60 7.72
C GLY A 323 49.62 13.00 8.34
N GLY A 324 50.01 14.04 7.61
CA GLY A 324 49.93 15.43 8.05
C GLY A 324 50.73 15.68 9.34
N ASP A 325 50.13 16.39 10.29
CA ASP A 325 50.70 16.68 11.61
C ASP A 325 50.24 15.71 12.71
N SER A 326 49.47 14.67 12.36
CA SER A 326 48.83 13.76 13.31
C SER A 326 49.74 12.69 13.91
N GLY A 327 50.94 12.50 13.35
CA GLY A 327 51.82 11.38 13.67
C GLY A 327 51.42 10.05 13.00
N SER A 328 50.33 10.03 12.21
CA SER A 328 49.98 8.94 11.30
C SER A 328 50.97 8.84 10.14
N THR A 329 51.01 7.71 9.45
CA THR A 329 51.76 7.57 8.18
C THR A 329 50.91 7.86 6.94
N GLY A 330 49.65 8.26 7.12
CA GLY A 330 48.67 8.37 6.06
C GLY A 330 48.28 7.01 5.46
N TRP A 331 47.43 7.05 4.44
CA TRP A 331 47.05 5.93 3.58
C TRP A 331 48.04 5.69 2.44
N ARG A 332 48.95 6.63 2.16
CA ARG A 332 50.04 6.51 1.18
C ARG A 332 49.57 6.28 -0.27
N TYR A 333 48.50 6.98 -0.65
CA TYR A 333 48.04 7.09 -2.04
C TYR A 333 47.93 8.57 -2.42
N GLU A 334 47.71 8.87 -3.71
CA GLU A 334 47.46 10.23 -4.18
C GLU A 334 45.98 10.60 -4.01
N TRP A 335 45.69 11.61 -3.19
CA TRP A 335 44.33 12.03 -2.88
C TRP A 335 43.76 12.92 -4.00
N ASN A 336 42.58 12.57 -4.51
CA ASN A 336 41.97 13.24 -5.65
C ASN A 336 40.81 14.16 -5.24
N GLU A 337 40.95 15.46 -5.54
CA GLU A 337 39.95 16.49 -5.20
C GLU A 337 38.63 16.34 -5.97
N ASP A 338 38.66 15.84 -7.21
CA ASP A 338 37.46 15.67 -8.01
C ASP A 338 36.57 14.53 -7.49
N ILE A 339 37.17 13.52 -6.87
CA ILE A 339 36.42 12.49 -6.14
C ILE A 339 35.72 13.11 -4.93
N ALA A 340 36.42 13.95 -4.18
CA ALA A 340 35.89 14.62 -2.99
C ALA A 340 34.72 15.57 -3.30
N LYS A 341 34.72 16.18 -4.49
CA LYS A 341 33.64 17.07 -4.96
C LYS A 341 32.35 16.34 -5.29
N LYS A 342 32.37 15.04 -5.58
CA LYS A 342 31.18 14.30 -6.03
C LYS A 342 30.02 14.47 -5.03
N ALA A 343 28.84 14.75 -5.58
CA ALA A 343 27.62 14.89 -4.80
C ALA A 343 26.97 13.53 -4.57
N LEU A 344 26.49 13.28 -3.36
CA LEU A 344 25.83 12.03 -2.97
C LEU A 344 24.69 12.29 -1.99
N LEU A 345 23.80 11.31 -1.84
CA LEU A 345 22.90 11.26 -0.68
C LEU A 345 23.70 10.74 0.52
N ARG A 346 23.65 11.45 1.65
CA ARG A 346 24.43 11.08 2.84
C ARG A 346 24.16 9.63 3.26
N THR A 347 25.21 8.87 3.51
CA THR A 347 25.12 7.44 3.83
C THR A 347 25.02 7.17 5.33
N HIS A 348 25.37 8.16 6.15
CA HIS A 348 25.31 8.15 7.60
C HIS A 348 25.23 9.60 8.15
N THR A 349 24.71 9.76 9.37
CA THR A 349 24.62 11.05 10.06
C THR A 349 25.99 11.63 10.44
N THR A 350 27.05 10.82 10.43
CA THR A 350 28.40 11.24 10.84
C THR A 350 28.96 12.33 9.94
N ALA A 351 28.50 12.41 8.70
CA ALA A 351 28.82 13.53 7.81
C ALA A 351 28.30 14.87 8.34
N THR A 352 27.09 14.87 8.91
CA THR A 352 26.50 16.03 9.59
C THR A 352 27.29 16.39 10.84
N THR A 353 27.70 15.39 11.62
CA THR A 353 28.54 15.58 12.80
C THR A 353 29.85 16.26 12.44
N ILE A 354 30.65 15.70 11.54
CA ILE A 354 31.95 16.29 11.14
C ILE A 354 31.79 17.69 10.54
N ARG A 355 30.76 17.91 9.71
CA ARG A 355 30.45 19.25 9.20
C ARG A 355 30.21 20.26 10.32
N LYS A 356 29.50 19.86 11.38
CA LYS A 356 29.26 20.71 12.56
C LYS A 356 30.50 20.88 13.43
N LEU A 357 31.33 19.86 13.57
CA LEU A 357 32.60 19.97 14.30
C LEU A 357 33.57 20.92 13.61
N ALA A 358 33.64 20.87 12.28
CA ALA A 358 34.42 21.82 11.50
C ALA A 358 33.95 23.28 11.72
N GLN A 359 32.65 23.49 11.97
CA GLN A 359 32.09 24.80 12.32
C GLN A 359 32.48 25.21 13.75
N TYR A 360 32.27 24.34 14.75
CA TYR A 360 32.59 24.67 16.15
C TYR A 360 34.06 24.98 16.37
N TYR A 361 34.96 24.30 15.64
CA TYR A 361 36.39 24.61 15.68
C TYR A 361 36.70 26.04 15.21
N LEU A 362 35.99 26.54 14.18
CA LEU A 362 36.16 27.91 13.68
C LEU A 362 35.60 28.95 14.67
N GLU A 363 34.54 28.60 15.38
CA GLU A 363 33.82 29.51 16.29
C GLU A 363 34.48 29.60 17.69
N ASN A 364 35.55 28.83 17.95
CA ASN A 364 36.23 28.72 19.26
C ASN A 364 35.29 28.35 20.40
N ASP A 365 34.34 27.45 20.13
CA ASP A 365 33.41 26.98 21.15
C ASP A 365 34.15 26.26 22.29
N LYS A 366 33.75 26.58 23.53
CA LYS A 366 34.33 25.99 24.73
C LYS A 366 33.83 24.56 24.90
N LYS A 367 34.78 23.63 25.09
CA LYS A 367 34.50 22.24 25.48
C LYS A 367 33.91 22.18 26.91
N PRO A 368 33.09 21.16 27.24
CA PRO A 368 32.71 20.01 26.41
C PRO A 368 31.56 20.32 25.44
N ILE A 369 31.65 19.77 24.22
CA ILE A 369 30.58 19.81 23.21
C ILE A 369 29.87 18.46 23.20
N LYS A 370 28.54 18.46 23.34
CA LYS A 370 27.69 17.26 23.24
C LYS A 370 26.63 17.50 22.17
N VAL A 371 26.68 16.74 21.08
CA VAL A 371 25.72 16.90 19.99
C VAL A 371 25.16 15.56 19.52
N PHE A 372 23.93 15.59 19.04
CA PHE A 372 23.27 14.41 18.50
C PHE A 372 22.48 14.74 17.24
N SER A 373 22.27 13.74 16.39
CA SER A 373 21.49 13.83 15.17
C SER A 373 20.57 12.61 15.08
N ILE A 374 19.31 12.85 14.71
CA ILE A 374 18.35 11.80 14.37
C ILE A 374 17.79 12.15 13.00
N ASP A 375 18.29 11.49 11.95
CA ASP A 375 17.98 11.91 10.59
C ASP A 375 18.06 10.77 9.57
N ARG A 376 17.45 10.98 8.41
CA ARG A 376 17.38 9.98 7.34
C ARG A 376 18.70 9.85 6.59
N VAL A 377 19.12 8.62 6.34
CA VAL A 377 20.33 8.27 5.58
C VAL A 377 19.97 7.30 4.46
N PHE A 378 20.83 7.23 3.45
CA PHE A 378 20.54 6.53 2.20
C PHE A 378 21.69 5.59 1.85
N ARG A 379 21.39 4.33 1.55
CA ARG A 379 22.38 3.32 1.15
C ARG A 379 21.86 2.55 -0.04
N ASN A 380 22.70 2.35 -1.05
CA ASN A 380 22.33 1.64 -2.27
C ASN A 380 22.39 0.12 -2.08
N GLU A 381 21.95 -0.36 -0.93
CA GLU A 381 21.93 -1.79 -0.63
C GLU A 381 20.73 -2.45 -1.30
N LYS A 382 20.85 -3.75 -1.61
CA LYS A 382 19.74 -4.51 -2.19
C LYS A 382 18.59 -4.56 -1.19
N VAL A 383 17.46 -3.95 -1.55
CA VAL A 383 16.27 -3.93 -0.69
C VAL A 383 15.81 -5.35 -0.39
N ASP A 384 15.68 -5.66 0.89
CA ASP A 384 15.16 -6.92 1.38
C ASP A 384 14.11 -6.68 2.49
N LYS A 385 13.66 -7.75 3.14
CA LYS A 385 12.66 -7.70 4.21
C LYS A 385 13.09 -6.89 5.45
N SER A 386 14.37 -6.60 5.60
CA SER A 386 15.03 -5.98 6.76
C SER A 386 15.79 -4.69 6.40
N HIS A 387 16.24 -4.55 5.16
CA HIS A 387 17.08 -3.45 4.70
C HIS A 387 16.35 -2.65 3.64
N LEU A 388 16.07 -1.40 3.97
CA LEU A 388 15.54 -0.42 3.03
C LEU A 388 16.69 0.45 2.52
N ALA A 389 16.53 0.99 1.31
CA ALA A 389 17.48 1.95 0.73
C ALA A 389 17.58 3.27 1.53
N GLU A 390 16.64 3.52 2.43
CA GLU A 390 16.63 4.65 3.35
C GLU A 390 16.12 4.24 4.74
N PHE A 391 16.74 4.80 5.77
CA PHE A 391 16.32 4.59 7.16
C PHE A 391 16.73 5.77 8.03
N THR A 392 16.21 5.83 9.26
CA THR A 392 16.60 6.87 10.22
C THR A 392 17.79 6.37 11.03
N GLN A 393 18.89 7.12 11.00
CA GLN A 393 20.05 6.87 11.83
C GLN A 393 20.06 7.83 13.01
N ILE A 394 20.49 7.33 14.16
CA ILE A 394 20.67 8.06 15.41
C ILE A 394 22.15 8.06 15.74
N GLU A 395 22.69 9.22 16.09
CA GLU A 395 24.09 9.38 16.45
C GLU A 395 24.25 10.45 17.52
N GLY A 396 25.16 10.22 18.46
CA GLY A 396 25.56 11.19 19.47
C GLY A 396 27.07 11.17 19.65
N ILE A 397 27.69 12.36 19.75
CA ILE A 397 29.12 12.52 20.00
C ILE A 397 29.35 13.48 21.17
N VAL A 398 30.40 13.20 21.93
CA VAL A 398 30.92 14.08 22.99
C VAL A 398 32.36 14.42 22.64
N ILE A 399 32.70 15.69 22.75
CA ILE A 399 34.04 16.21 22.50
C ILE A 399 34.48 16.98 23.71
N ASP A 400 35.57 16.52 24.30
CA ASP A 400 36.23 17.14 25.44
C ASP A 400 37.73 16.83 25.36
N ASP A 401 38.55 17.51 26.17
CA ASP A 401 40.00 17.29 26.17
C ASP A 401 40.42 15.97 26.83
N ASN A 402 39.59 15.43 27.74
CA ASN A 402 39.94 14.28 28.58
C ASN A 402 38.99 13.09 28.43
N VAL A 403 38.30 12.95 27.29
CA VAL A 403 37.42 11.81 27.03
C VAL A 403 38.20 10.52 26.76
N ASN A 404 37.76 9.41 27.35
CA ASN A 404 38.35 8.10 27.16
C ASN A 404 37.27 6.99 27.01
N LEU A 405 37.69 5.74 26.88
CA LEU A 405 36.79 4.60 26.67
C LEU A 405 35.81 4.39 27.84
N CYS A 406 36.20 4.67 29.08
CA CYS A 406 35.30 4.56 30.23
C CYS A 406 34.15 5.57 30.14
N ASP A 407 34.41 6.79 29.66
CA ASP A 407 33.36 7.79 29.43
C ASP A 407 32.37 7.32 28.37
N LEU A 408 32.85 6.72 27.27
CA LEU A 408 32.00 6.13 26.23
C LEU A 408 31.09 5.04 26.80
N ILE A 409 31.65 4.10 27.57
CA ILE A 409 30.89 3.01 28.18
C ILE A 409 29.85 3.57 29.17
N GLY A 410 30.23 4.57 29.98
CA GLY A 410 29.32 5.24 30.92
C GLY A 410 28.17 5.94 30.21
N LEU A 411 28.47 6.70 29.14
CA LEU A 411 27.47 7.39 28.33
C LEU A 411 26.51 6.41 27.65
N LEU A 412 27.01 5.32 27.07
CA LEU A 412 26.17 4.28 26.46
C LEU A 412 25.28 3.60 27.51
N SER A 413 25.84 3.26 28.67
CA SER A 413 25.08 2.64 29.77
C SER A 413 23.94 3.54 30.23
N GLU A 414 24.21 4.84 30.42
CA GLU A 414 23.20 5.81 30.83
C GLU A 414 22.13 6.03 29.75
N PHE A 415 22.53 6.08 28.48
CA PHE A 415 21.62 6.21 27.34
C PHE A 415 20.65 5.02 27.26
N TYR A 416 21.17 3.78 27.30
CA TYR A 416 20.35 2.58 27.25
C TYR A 416 19.46 2.41 28.49
N ARG A 417 19.97 2.80 29.67
CA ARG A 417 19.16 2.82 30.91
C ARG A 417 17.95 3.74 30.80
N LYS A 418 18.11 4.92 30.19
CA LYS A 418 17.00 5.87 29.94
C LYS A 418 16.01 5.36 28.89
N LEU A 419 16.44 4.49 27.98
CA LEU A 419 15.57 3.77 27.03
C LEU A 419 14.90 2.52 27.64
N GLY A 420 15.11 2.24 28.93
CA GLY A 420 14.47 1.13 29.64
C GLY A 420 15.18 -0.22 29.54
N PHE A 421 16.40 -0.26 28.99
CA PHE A 421 17.26 -1.44 29.05
C PHE A 421 17.92 -1.52 30.44
N LYS A 422 18.01 -2.72 31.01
CA LYS A 422 18.61 -2.98 32.32
C LYS A 422 19.90 -3.78 32.21
#